data_AF-A0AAX6FNX5-F1
#
_entry.id   AF-A0AAX6FNX5-F1
#
_cell.length_a   1.000
_cell.length_b   1.000
_cell.length_c   1.000
_cell.angle_alpha   90.00
_cell.angle_beta   90.00
_cell.angle_gamma   90.00
#
_symmetry.space_group_name_H-M   'P 1'
#
loop_
_entity.id
_entity.type
_entity.pdbx_description
1 polymer ?
#
loop_
_entity_poly.entity_id
_entity_poly.type
_entity_poly.pdbx_seq_one_letter_code
_entity_poly.pdbx_strand_id
1 'polypeptide(L)'
;MKAPKKYSLGQAEPFTLSLSFLSKAMFPLPPPSSSSVLLSLPTSPPLLLLPAASSITPPPSPLRFRRWRRRLPPAAPPRCSPDPSPKGTRAAAAAAAAPAPSPPSSGCNGKAEELSRWTLLWRAAKLPIYSVALVPLTVGCAAAYLHTGIFFASRYCVLLFASILIITWLNLSNDVYDFDTGVDQDKKESVVNIVGSRSVVHFAANTSLVLGFMGLIWALAEAGDLRFFLLVTFSVLCGYIYQCPPFRLSYQGLGEPLCFSAFGPFATTAFYFSQRNNNLLSGLSPTPLTGTILSASVLVGLTTTLILFCSHFHQIEGDREVGKMSPLVRIGTKSGSEVVKYGVWMLYVLVTVFSIFKALPVTCTVLCLMTLPLGKLVVDFVVENHNDKIKIFMAKYYCVRLHALFGAALAIGLLLARDGPTTLLPRFSWPNFS
;
A
#
# COMPACT_ATOMS: atom_id res chain seq x y z
N MET A 1 -47.33 23.73 -48.22
CA MET A 1 -47.36 23.99 -46.76
C MET A 1 -46.98 22.72 -46.00
N LYS A 2 -45.79 22.70 -45.39
CA LYS A 2 -45.46 22.16 -44.05
C LYS A 2 -43.94 22.02 -43.92
N ALA A 3 -43.36 22.86 -43.08
CA ALA A 3 -41.96 22.82 -42.69
C ALA A 3 -41.67 21.63 -41.75
N PRO A 4 -40.44 21.09 -41.71
CA PRO A 4 -40.06 20.06 -40.76
C PRO A 4 -39.79 20.65 -39.36
N LYS A 5 -40.22 19.90 -38.34
CA LYS A 5 -40.12 20.21 -36.90
C LYS A 5 -38.66 20.24 -36.44
N LYS A 6 -38.27 21.29 -35.71
CA LYS A 6 -37.05 21.35 -34.89
C LYS A 6 -37.21 20.42 -33.68
N TYR A 7 -36.25 19.51 -33.47
CA TYR A 7 -36.04 18.84 -32.18
C TYR A 7 -35.06 19.68 -31.35
N SER A 8 -35.49 20.13 -30.18
CA SER A 8 -34.64 20.80 -29.20
C SER A 8 -33.92 19.72 -28.39
N LEU A 9 -32.58 19.69 -28.44
CA LEU A 9 -31.78 18.90 -27.50
C LEU A 9 -31.95 19.50 -26.10
N GLY A 10 -32.36 18.66 -25.15
CA GLY A 10 -32.36 19.00 -23.73
C GLY A 10 -30.94 19.26 -23.24
N GLN A 11 -30.79 20.33 -22.47
CA GLN A 11 -29.58 20.65 -21.71
C GLN A 11 -29.30 19.50 -20.72
N ALA A 12 -28.09 18.96 -20.79
CA ALA A 12 -27.57 18.06 -19.78
C ALA A 12 -27.13 18.89 -18.56
N GLU A 13 -27.82 18.70 -17.43
CA GLU A 13 -27.45 19.21 -16.12
C GLU A 13 -26.07 18.64 -15.68
N PRO A 14 -25.19 19.43 -15.04
CA PRO A 14 -23.91 18.94 -14.56
C PRO A 14 -24.07 18.06 -13.31
N PHE A 15 -23.73 16.78 -13.43
CA PHE A 15 -23.62 15.84 -12.31
C PHE A 15 -22.58 16.32 -11.29
N THR A 16 -23.05 16.86 -10.17
CA THR A 16 -22.22 17.15 -8.97
C THR A 16 -22.04 15.86 -8.16
N LEU A 17 -21.08 15.02 -8.56
CA LEU A 17 -20.65 13.88 -7.75
C LEU A 17 -19.79 14.37 -6.58
N SER A 18 -20.32 14.30 -5.35
CA SER A 18 -19.54 14.53 -4.13
C SER A 18 -18.35 13.57 -4.06
N LEU A 19 -17.15 14.05 -3.70
CA LEU A 19 -15.96 13.20 -3.46
C LEU A 19 -16.23 12.05 -2.47
N SER A 20 -17.20 12.23 -1.57
CA SER A 20 -17.64 11.18 -0.64
C SER A 20 -18.27 9.97 -1.36
N PHE A 21 -18.94 10.20 -2.48
CA PHE A 21 -19.56 9.17 -3.31
C PHE A 21 -18.52 8.44 -4.16
N LEU A 22 -17.59 9.16 -4.80
CA LEU A 22 -16.47 8.56 -5.55
C LEU A 22 -15.56 7.73 -4.63
N SER A 23 -15.28 8.21 -3.41
CA SER A 23 -14.50 7.48 -2.40
C SER A 23 -15.18 6.19 -1.93
N LYS A 24 -16.50 6.22 -1.69
CA LYS A 24 -17.28 5.04 -1.30
C LYS A 24 -17.47 4.05 -2.46
N ALA A 25 -17.63 4.55 -3.68
CA ALA A 25 -17.85 3.75 -4.88
C ALA A 25 -16.58 3.04 -5.37
N MET A 26 -15.41 3.71 -5.32
CA MET A 26 -14.15 3.11 -5.77
C MET A 26 -13.53 2.14 -4.75
N PHE A 27 -13.76 2.32 -3.44
CA PHE A 27 -13.15 1.50 -2.39
C PHE A 27 -14.08 1.31 -1.19
N PRO A 28 -15.06 0.39 -1.23
CA PRO A 28 -15.92 0.12 -0.08
C PRO A 28 -15.10 -0.36 1.13
N LEU A 29 -15.37 0.21 2.32
CA LEU A 29 -14.81 -0.34 3.56
C LEU A 29 -15.42 -1.73 3.78
N PRO A 30 -14.67 -2.66 4.40
CA PRO A 30 -15.30 -3.88 4.90
C PRO A 30 -16.45 -3.52 5.87
N PRO A 31 -17.53 -4.32 5.91
CA PRO A 31 -18.61 -4.10 6.85
C PRO A 31 -18.05 -4.09 8.28
N PRO A 32 -18.50 -3.15 9.14
CA PRO A 32 -18.06 -3.13 10.52
C PRO A 32 -18.45 -4.45 11.20
N SER A 33 -17.54 -5.02 12.00
CA SER A 33 -17.91 -6.04 12.98
C SER A 33 -18.92 -5.43 13.95
N SER A 34 -20.05 -6.09 14.13
CA SER A 34 -21.23 -5.63 14.85
C SER A 34 -20.94 -5.17 16.28
N SER A 35 -20.63 -3.89 16.45
CA SER A 35 -20.67 -3.14 17.72
C SER A 35 -20.77 -1.65 17.40
N SER A 36 -21.98 -1.18 17.11
CA SER A 36 -22.27 0.24 16.91
C SER A 36 -22.54 0.87 18.25
N VAL A 37 -21.61 1.68 18.77
CA VAL A 37 -21.91 2.64 19.84
C VAL A 37 -21.91 4.03 19.19
N LEU A 38 -23.10 4.61 19.12
CA LEU A 38 -23.35 6.01 18.77
C LEU A 38 -22.53 6.91 19.69
N LEU A 39 -21.53 7.63 19.14
CA LEU A 39 -20.81 8.67 19.88
C LEU A 39 -21.36 10.05 19.49
N SER A 40 -22.12 10.62 20.42
CA SER A 40 -22.48 12.03 20.49
C SER A 40 -21.24 12.90 20.75
N LEU A 41 -21.04 13.93 19.93
CA LEU A 41 -20.03 14.98 20.12
C LEU A 41 -20.31 15.82 21.37
N PRO A 42 -19.32 16.11 22.22
CA PRO A 42 -19.37 17.28 23.09
C PRO A 42 -18.64 18.48 22.48
N THR A 43 -19.29 19.62 22.68
CA THR A 43 -18.94 20.99 22.35
C THR A 43 -17.82 21.56 23.23
N SER A 44 -16.86 22.25 22.58
CA SER A 44 -16.02 23.36 23.09
C SER A 44 -15.03 23.13 24.26
N PRO A 45 -13.78 23.65 24.20
CA PRO A 45 -12.81 23.55 25.30
C PRO A 45 -12.81 24.80 26.20
N PRO A 46 -12.32 24.72 27.45
CA PRO A 46 -11.81 25.91 28.13
C PRO A 46 -10.28 25.99 28.05
N LEU A 47 -9.80 27.19 27.75
CA LEU A 47 -8.47 27.68 28.09
C LEU A 47 -8.20 27.50 29.59
N LEU A 48 -6.95 27.25 29.97
CA LEU A 48 -6.17 28.10 30.91
C LEU A 48 -4.81 27.48 31.29
N LEU A 49 -3.81 28.37 31.27
CA LEU A 49 -2.66 28.54 32.18
C LEU A 49 -1.47 27.57 32.17
N LEU A 50 -0.37 28.10 31.62
CA LEU A 50 1.02 27.82 31.97
C LEU A 50 1.29 28.02 33.47
N PRO A 51 2.31 27.31 34.00
CA PRO A 51 3.38 28.04 34.66
C PRO A 51 4.78 27.63 34.19
N ALA A 52 5.67 28.62 34.23
CA ALA A 52 7.11 28.50 34.07
C ALA A 52 7.76 27.97 35.36
N ALA A 53 8.83 27.16 35.23
CA ALA A 53 10.09 27.27 35.97
C ALA A 53 10.99 26.03 35.76
N SER A 54 12.10 26.25 35.06
CA SER A 54 13.47 25.82 35.39
C SER A 54 13.71 24.59 36.29
N SER A 55 14.43 23.59 35.76
CA SER A 55 15.74 23.21 36.31
C SER A 55 16.53 22.37 35.30
N ILE A 56 17.82 22.70 35.21
CA ILE A 56 18.83 22.18 34.30
C ILE A 56 19.40 20.91 34.91
N THR A 57 19.41 19.79 34.18
CA THR A 57 20.15 18.57 34.53
C THR A 57 21.29 18.33 33.54
N PRO A 58 22.53 18.04 34.00
CA PRO A 58 23.68 17.83 33.13
C PRO A 58 23.68 16.44 32.47
N PRO A 59 24.46 16.24 31.38
CA PRO A 59 24.39 15.03 30.56
C PRO A 59 25.22 13.88 31.15
N PRO A 60 24.84 12.60 30.92
CA PRO A 60 25.75 11.48 31.15
C PRO A 60 26.74 11.30 29.97
N SER A 61 27.93 10.84 30.35
CA SER A 61 29.16 10.64 29.57
C SER A 61 29.10 9.42 28.60
N PRO A 62 30.12 9.21 27.73
CA PRO A 62 29.93 8.59 26.43
C PRO A 62 29.86 7.05 26.43
N LEU A 63 29.16 6.55 25.41
CA LEU A 63 28.93 5.15 25.03
C LEU A 63 30.24 4.33 24.97
N ARG A 64 30.34 3.30 25.82
CA ARG A 64 31.26 2.19 25.61
C ARG A 64 30.75 1.29 24.47
N PHE A 65 31.51 1.22 23.38
CA PHE A 65 31.36 0.20 22.35
C PHE A 65 31.55 -1.20 22.96
N ARG A 66 30.45 -1.96 23.14
CA ARG A 66 30.53 -3.40 23.39
C ARG A 66 30.63 -4.13 22.05
N ARG A 67 31.78 -4.78 21.84
CA ARG A 67 32.06 -5.77 20.79
C ARG A 67 30.96 -6.83 20.76
N TRP A 68 30.31 -6.99 19.62
CA TRP A 68 29.40 -8.11 19.33
C TRP A 68 30.21 -9.40 19.18
N ARG A 69 30.24 -10.26 20.20
CA ARG A 69 30.57 -11.69 20.03
C ARG A 69 29.26 -12.45 19.78
N ARG A 70 29.14 -13.06 18.61
CA ARG A 70 28.10 -14.06 18.31
C ARG A 70 28.16 -15.16 19.38
N ARG A 71 27.14 -15.29 20.21
CA ARG A 71 26.88 -16.52 20.99
C ARG A 71 25.89 -17.34 20.18
N LEU A 72 26.35 -18.44 19.62
CA LEU A 72 25.50 -19.51 19.13
C LEU A 72 24.76 -20.14 20.34
N PRO A 73 23.47 -20.48 20.23
CA PRO A 73 22.78 -21.23 21.28
C PRO A 73 23.35 -22.66 21.38
N PRO A 74 23.41 -23.26 22.59
CA PRO A 74 23.90 -24.62 22.76
C PRO A 74 22.91 -25.64 22.20
N ALA A 75 23.45 -26.72 21.62
CA ALA A 75 22.71 -27.84 21.06
C ALA A 75 21.91 -28.60 22.13
N ALA A 76 20.70 -29.05 21.77
CA ALA A 76 19.86 -29.90 22.59
C ALA A 76 20.48 -31.30 22.78
N PRO A 77 20.32 -31.93 23.96
CA PRO A 77 20.86 -33.26 24.24
C PRO A 77 20.07 -34.37 23.49
N PRO A 78 20.71 -35.52 23.19
CA PRO A 78 20.11 -36.57 22.39
C PRO A 78 19.06 -37.37 23.17
N ARG A 79 18.01 -37.81 22.44
CA ARG A 79 16.94 -38.70 22.93
C ARG A 79 17.50 -40.09 23.23
N CYS A 80 17.19 -40.63 24.40
CA CYS A 80 17.46 -42.03 24.75
C CYS A 80 16.49 -42.99 24.04
N SER A 81 17.04 -44.08 23.52
CA SER A 81 16.37 -45.25 22.95
C SER A 81 15.64 -46.08 24.02
N PRO A 82 14.57 -46.82 23.69
CA PRO A 82 13.94 -47.77 24.59
C PRO A 82 14.42 -49.21 24.35
N ASP A 83 14.73 -49.94 25.44
CA ASP A 83 14.28 -51.33 25.78
C ASP A 83 15.21 -51.94 26.86
N PRO A 84 14.87 -53.07 27.54
CA PRO A 84 13.68 -53.92 27.39
C PRO A 84 12.92 -54.26 28.69
N SER A 85 11.74 -54.84 28.48
CA SER A 85 10.84 -55.49 29.43
C SER A 85 11.50 -56.43 30.47
N PRO A 86 10.79 -56.67 31.59
CA PRO A 86 10.68 -58.01 32.13
C PRO A 86 9.22 -58.48 32.20
N LYS A 87 9.02 -59.73 31.76
CA LYS A 87 7.81 -60.53 31.95
C LYS A 87 7.68 -60.97 33.42
N GLY A 88 6.45 -61.10 33.92
CA GLY A 88 6.13 -62.16 34.88
C GLY A 88 5.27 -61.77 36.10
N THR A 89 3.95 -61.90 35.94
CA THR A 89 3.00 -62.57 36.87
C THR A 89 2.92 -62.16 38.35
N ARG A 90 1.76 -61.64 38.77
CA ARG A 90 0.72 -62.40 39.51
C ARG A 90 -0.51 -61.53 39.82
N ALA A 91 -1.67 -62.18 39.78
CA ALA A 91 -2.98 -61.64 40.08
C ALA A 91 -3.27 -61.56 41.58
N ALA A 92 -4.09 -60.59 42.01
CA ALA A 92 -5.06 -60.73 43.11
C ALA A 92 -6.06 -59.56 43.06
N ALA A 93 -7.35 -59.91 43.12
CA ALA A 93 -8.48 -58.99 43.20
C ALA A 93 -8.71 -58.49 44.63
N ALA A 94 -9.18 -57.25 44.78
CA ALA A 94 -9.93 -56.79 45.95
C ALA A 94 -10.80 -55.59 45.56
N ALA A 95 -12.06 -55.63 46.00
CA ALA A 95 -13.12 -54.69 45.70
C ALA A 95 -13.19 -53.50 46.69
N ALA A 96 -14.05 -52.53 46.32
CA ALA A 96 -14.70 -51.49 47.14
C ALA A 96 -14.03 -50.11 47.23
N ALA A 97 -14.71 -49.12 46.64
CA ALA A 97 -15.21 -47.88 47.26
C ALA A 97 -15.30 -46.73 46.23
N ALA A 98 -16.53 -46.28 45.94
CA ALA A 98 -16.80 -45.10 45.14
C ALA A 98 -16.59 -43.81 45.94
N PRO A 99 -16.28 -42.69 45.27
CA PRO A 99 -16.81 -41.40 45.66
C PRO A 99 -17.52 -40.70 44.48
N ALA A 100 -18.71 -40.14 44.73
CA ALA A 100 -19.31 -39.07 43.93
C ALA A 100 -18.84 -37.70 44.50
N PRO A 101 -19.15 -36.51 43.93
CA PRO A 101 -19.75 -36.16 42.62
C PRO A 101 -19.02 -35.00 41.87
N SER A 102 -19.42 -34.68 40.63
CA SER A 102 -19.44 -33.28 40.14
C SER A 102 -20.47 -33.10 38.99
N PRO A 103 -21.19 -31.95 38.93
CA PRO A 103 -22.22 -31.70 37.93
C PRO A 103 -21.61 -31.48 36.54
N PRO A 104 -22.40 -31.65 35.45
CA PRO A 104 -21.87 -31.50 34.10
C PRO A 104 -21.37 -30.07 33.90
N SER A 105 -20.11 -29.94 33.51
CA SER A 105 -19.57 -28.68 33.00
C SER A 105 -20.44 -28.24 31.84
N SER A 106 -21.12 -27.12 32.04
CA SER A 106 -21.77 -26.37 30.98
C SER A 106 -20.75 -26.16 29.88
N GLY A 107 -21.04 -26.71 28.70
CA GLY A 107 -20.25 -26.48 27.50
C GLY A 107 -20.19 -24.98 27.23
N CYS A 108 -19.07 -24.37 27.57
CA CYS A 108 -18.64 -23.14 26.93
C CYS A 108 -18.36 -23.49 25.47
N ASN A 109 -19.42 -23.54 24.66
CA ASN A 109 -19.34 -23.28 23.23
C ASN A 109 -18.89 -21.83 23.05
N GLY A 110 -17.61 -21.58 23.35
CA GLY A 110 -16.87 -20.50 22.73
C GLY A 110 -16.78 -20.84 21.25
N LYS A 111 -17.84 -20.56 20.50
CA LYS A 111 -17.72 -20.41 19.06
C LYS A 111 -16.74 -19.25 18.86
N ALA A 112 -15.46 -19.57 18.77
CA ALA A 112 -14.50 -18.71 18.09
C ALA A 112 -15.19 -18.37 16.77
N GLU A 113 -15.47 -17.09 16.55
CA GLU A 113 -16.19 -16.60 15.39
C GLU A 113 -15.35 -16.99 14.15
N GLU A 114 -15.66 -18.14 13.55
CA GLU A 114 -15.00 -18.64 12.35
C GLU A 114 -15.32 -17.65 11.22
N LEU A 115 -14.35 -16.77 10.93
CA LEU A 115 -14.44 -15.82 9.83
C LEU A 115 -14.82 -16.56 8.55
N SER A 116 -15.89 -16.10 7.89
CA SER A 116 -16.35 -16.69 6.63
C SER A 116 -15.21 -16.81 5.62
N ARG A 117 -15.12 -17.94 4.91
CA ARG A 117 -14.14 -18.18 3.84
C ARG A 117 -14.10 -17.05 2.82
N TRP A 118 -15.25 -16.44 2.53
CA TRP A 118 -15.34 -15.27 1.65
C TRP A 118 -14.62 -14.05 2.21
N THR A 119 -14.73 -13.79 3.52
CA THR A 119 -14.00 -12.73 4.21
C THR A 119 -12.50 -12.99 4.22
N LEU A 120 -12.08 -14.24 4.41
CA LEU A 120 -10.68 -14.64 4.34
C LEU A 120 -10.11 -14.45 2.93
N LEU A 121 -10.83 -14.90 1.89
CA LEU A 121 -10.44 -14.70 0.50
C LEU A 121 -10.38 -13.21 0.12
N TRP A 122 -11.31 -12.38 0.60
CA TRP A 122 -11.28 -10.93 0.37
C TRP A 122 -10.07 -10.26 1.04
N ARG A 123 -9.76 -10.66 2.29
CA ARG A 123 -8.58 -10.19 3.02
C ARG A 123 -7.29 -10.65 2.37
N ALA A 124 -7.24 -11.89 1.88
CA ALA A 124 -6.09 -12.47 1.18
C ALA A 124 -5.88 -11.84 -0.20
N ALA A 125 -6.96 -11.58 -0.93
CA ALA A 125 -6.92 -10.94 -2.24
C ALA A 125 -6.40 -9.50 -2.19
N LYS A 126 -6.47 -8.84 -1.02
CA LYS A 126 -5.89 -7.50 -0.80
C LYS A 126 -6.34 -6.49 -1.86
N LEU A 127 -7.57 -6.61 -2.38
CA LEU A 127 -8.07 -5.87 -3.56
C LEU A 127 -7.76 -4.36 -3.56
N PRO A 128 -7.97 -3.62 -2.44
CA PRO A 128 -7.68 -2.19 -2.40
C PRO A 128 -6.19 -1.88 -2.63
N ILE A 129 -5.28 -2.82 -2.34
CA ILE A 129 -3.83 -2.65 -2.49
C ILE A 129 -3.41 -2.63 -3.97
N TYR A 130 -4.20 -3.17 -4.91
CA TYR A 130 -3.87 -3.06 -6.34
C TYR A 130 -3.95 -1.62 -6.88
N SER A 131 -4.43 -0.65 -6.08
CA SER A 131 -4.23 0.77 -6.39
C SER A 131 -2.76 1.11 -6.64
N VAL A 132 -1.83 0.41 -5.98
CA VAL A 132 -0.38 0.63 -6.13
C VAL A 132 0.19 0.11 -7.46
N ALA A 133 -0.56 -0.73 -8.20
CA ALA A 133 -0.28 -0.99 -9.62
C ALA A 133 -0.87 0.10 -10.50
N LEU A 134 -2.13 0.49 -10.23
CA LEU A 134 -2.90 1.38 -11.08
C LEU A 134 -2.37 2.82 -11.09
N VAL A 135 -2.07 3.38 -9.91
CA VAL A 135 -1.74 4.80 -9.76
C VAL A 135 -0.40 5.16 -10.43
N PRO A 136 0.73 4.45 -10.19
CA PRO A 136 1.99 4.74 -10.88
C PRO A 136 1.85 4.68 -12.41
N LEU A 137 1.13 3.67 -12.92
CA LEU A 137 0.88 3.50 -14.35
C LEU A 137 0.06 4.66 -14.91
N THR A 138 -1.04 5.02 -14.25
CA THR A 138 -1.95 6.08 -14.70
C THR A 138 -1.28 7.44 -14.66
N VAL A 139 -0.55 7.76 -13.57
CA VAL A 139 0.18 9.02 -13.44
C VAL A 139 1.33 9.10 -14.45
N GLY A 140 2.10 8.02 -14.63
CA GLY A 140 3.18 7.97 -15.63
C GLY A 140 2.66 8.16 -17.05
N CYS A 141 1.56 7.48 -17.41
CA CYS A 141 0.92 7.63 -18.72
C CYS A 141 0.31 9.02 -18.93
N ALA A 142 -0.33 9.61 -17.90
CA ALA A 142 -0.87 10.96 -17.97
C ALA A 142 0.25 12.01 -18.15
N ALA A 143 1.38 11.84 -17.48
CA ALA A 143 2.55 12.69 -17.68
C ALA A 143 3.11 12.54 -19.10
N ALA A 144 3.13 11.33 -19.65
CA ALA A 144 3.55 11.11 -21.04
C ALA A 144 2.60 11.78 -22.02
N TYR A 145 1.29 11.63 -21.82
CA TYR A 145 0.27 12.29 -22.61
C TYR A 145 0.37 13.82 -22.55
N LEU A 146 0.65 14.40 -21.39
CA LEU A 146 0.90 15.85 -21.26
C LEU A 146 1.99 16.33 -22.22
N HIS A 147 3.06 15.54 -22.42
CA HIS A 147 4.15 15.88 -23.34
C HIS A 147 3.82 15.54 -24.80
N THR A 148 3.36 14.31 -25.08
CA THR A 148 3.26 13.79 -26.45
C THR A 148 1.89 13.98 -27.08
N GLY A 149 0.83 14.07 -26.27
CA GLY A 149 -0.57 14.04 -26.72
C GLY A 149 -1.06 12.70 -27.21
N ILE A 150 -0.26 11.65 -27.02
CA ILE A 150 -0.56 10.32 -27.52
C ILE A 150 -0.72 9.39 -26.33
N PHE A 151 -1.80 8.60 -26.34
CA PHE A 151 -2.07 7.58 -25.34
C PHE A 151 -2.27 6.23 -26.02
N PHE A 152 -1.45 5.25 -25.66
CA PHE A 152 -1.54 3.89 -26.19
C PHE A 152 -2.39 3.01 -25.25
N ALA A 153 -3.71 2.97 -25.50
CA ALA A 153 -4.66 2.27 -24.64
C ALA A 153 -4.39 0.75 -24.53
N SER A 154 -4.05 0.08 -25.64
CA SER A 154 -3.69 -1.35 -25.63
C SER A 154 -2.49 -1.61 -24.71
N ARG A 155 -1.45 -0.76 -24.83
CA ARG A 155 -0.24 -0.83 -24.01
C ARG A 155 -0.55 -0.57 -22.54
N TYR A 156 -1.39 0.40 -22.24
CA TYR A 156 -1.86 0.66 -20.89
C TYR A 156 -2.54 -0.57 -20.27
N CYS A 157 -3.48 -1.21 -20.98
CA CYS A 157 -4.19 -2.39 -20.47
C CYS A 157 -3.25 -3.59 -20.23
N VAL A 158 -2.32 -3.86 -21.15
CA VAL A 158 -1.34 -4.94 -20.98
C VAL A 158 -0.41 -4.64 -19.80
N LEU A 159 0.06 -3.40 -19.67
CA LEU A 159 0.92 -2.99 -18.55
C LEU A 159 0.17 -3.04 -17.20
N LEU A 160 -1.12 -2.70 -17.17
CA LEU A 160 -1.94 -2.80 -15.96
C LEU A 160 -2.07 -4.26 -15.53
N PHE A 161 -2.42 -5.14 -16.47
CA PHE A 161 -2.51 -6.58 -16.22
C PHE A 161 -1.17 -7.16 -15.77
N ALA A 162 -0.08 -6.82 -16.46
CA ALA A 162 1.28 -7.22 -16.08
C ALA A 162 1.64 -6.73 -14.67
N SER A 163 1.33 -5.47 -14.33
CA SER A 163 1.61 -4.91 -13.01
C SER A 163 0.82 -5.61 -11.90
N ILE A 164 -0.45 -5.95 -12.16
CA ILE A 164 -1.27 -6.74 -11.24
C ILE A 164 -0.62 -8.10 -11.01
N LEU A 165 -0.21 -8.80 -12.06
CA LEU A 165 0.47 -10.11 -11.95
C LEU A 165 1.79 -10.04 -11.19
N ILE A 166 2.59 -8.98 -11.37
CA ILE A 166 3.82 -8.77 -10.59
C ILE A 166 3.50 -8.54 -9.11
N ILE A 167 2.48 -7.75 -8.78
CA ILE A 167 2.04 -7.57 -7.38
C ILE A 167 1.48 -8.87 -6.80
N THR A 168 0.74 -9.65 -7.61
CA THR A 168 0.27 -10.98 -7.22
C THR A 168 1.46 -11.88 -6.91
N TRP A 169 2.50 -11.91 -7.75
CA TRP A 169 3.73 -12.63 -7.47
C TRP A 169 4.35 -12.20 -6.14
N LEU A 170 4.54 -10.90 -5.89
CA LEU A 170 5.12 -10.39 -4.64
C LEU A 170 4.34 -10.84 -3.40
N ASN A 171 3.00 -10.83 -3.48
CA ASN A 171 2.15 -11.25 -2.37
C ASN A 171 2.21 -12.77 -2.15
N LEU A 172 2.11 -13.56 -3.22
CA LEU A 172 2.14 -15.03 -3.11
C LEU A 172 3.52 -15.55 -2.72
N SER A 173 4.59 -14.96 -3.25
CA SER A 173 5.96 -15.32 -2.90
C SER A 173 6.24 -15.02 -1.43
N ASN A 174 5.78 -13.87 -0.92
CA ASN A 174 5.89 -13.54 0.49
C ASN A 174 5.22 -14.60 1.37
N ASP A 175 3.98 -15.00 1.08
CA ASP A 175 3.28 -16.02 1.86
C ASP A 175 4.00 -17.40 1.79
N VAL A 176 4.58 -17.76 0.64
CA VAL A 176 5.39 -18.99 0.52
C VAL A 176 6.62 -18.94 1.41
N TYR A 177 7.34 -17.82 1.39
CA TYR A 177 8.58 -17.65 2.13
C TYR A 177 8.36 -17.46 3.64
N ASP A 178 7.24 -16.86 4.04
CA ASP A 178 6.82 -16.71 5.44
C ASP A 178 6.25 -18.03 5.99
N PHE A 179 5.68 -18.89 5.14
CA PHE A 179 5.38 -20.28 5.50
C PHE A 179 6.66 -21.07 5.81
N ASP A 180 7.70 -20.94 4.97
CA ASP A 180 8.98 -21.65 5.15
C ASP A 180 9.71 -21.25 6.46
N THR A 181 9.44 -20.07 7.02
CA THR A 181 9.99 -19.62 8.31
C THR A 181 9.13 -19.97 9.53
N GLY A 182 7.91 -20.45 9.30
CA GLY A 182 6.92 -20.69 10.35
C GLY A 182 6.21 -19.43 10.86
N VAL A 183 6.48 -18.26 10.27
CA VAL A 183 5.85 -16.98 10.67
C VAL A 183 4.34 -16.99 10.42
N ASP A 184 3.92 -17.69 9.37
CA ASP A 184 2.52 -17.74 8.96
C ASP A 184 1.73 -18.93 9.57
N GLN A 185 2.29 -19.75 10.48
CA GLN A 185 1.61 -20.98 10.94
C GLN A 185 0.19 -20.76 11.50
N ASP A 186 -0.05 -19.66 12.22
CA ASP A 186 -1.36 -19.33 12.81
C ASP A 186 -2.14 -18.25 12.04
N LYS A 187 -1.59 -17.79 10.91
CA LYS A 187 -2.14 -16.66 10.14
C LYS A 187 -3.19 -17.14 9.15
N LYS A 188 -4.47 -17.05 9.54
CA LYS A 188 -5.61 -17.54 8.74
C LYS A 188 -5.73 -16.90 7.35
N GLU A 189 -5.22 -15.69 7.16
CA GLU A 189 -5.25 -14.98 5.86
C GLU A 189 -4.10 -15.33 4.91
N SER A 190 -3.12 -16.15 5.33
CA SER A 190 -2.05 -16.62 4.43
C SER A 190 -2.64 -17.49 3.32
N VAL A 191 -2.30 -17.19 2.06
CA VAL A 191 -2.82 -17.96 0.91
C VAL A 191 -2.36 -19.41 0.97
N VAL A 192 -1.16 -19.68 1.51
CA VAL A 192 -0.67 -21.04 1.74
C VAL A 192 -1.57 -21.81 2.70
N ASN A 193 -2.02 -21.17 3.79
CA ASN A 193 -2.92 -21.78 4.77
C ASN A 193 -4.34 -21.97 4.20
N ILE A 194 -4.83 -21.03 3.39
CA ILE A 194 -6.14 -21.14 2.73
C ILE A 194 -6.16 -22.27 1.71
N VAL A 195 -5.12 -22.36 0.87
CA VAL A 195 -5.01 -23.38 -0.18
C VAL A 195 -4.58 -24.74 0.39
N GLY A 196 -3.87 -24.74 1.51
CA GLY A 196 -3.32 -25.94 2.14
C GLY A 196 -2.11 -26.55 1.40
N SER A 197 -1.55 -25.83 0.42
CA SER A 197 -0.41 -26.33 -0.38
C SER A 197 0.58 -25.23 -0.75
N ARG A 198 1.75 -25.26 -0.10
CA ARG A 198 2.89 -24.39 -0.39
C ARG A 198 3.37 -24.51 -1.84
N SER A 199 3.38 -25.71 -2.41
CA SER A 199 3.83 -25.95 -3.79
C SER A 199 2.91 -25.31 -4.83
N VAL A 200 1.59 -25.37 -4.63
CA VAL A 200 0.61 -24.74 -5.53
C VAL A 200 0.74 -23.23 -5.51
N VAL A 201 0.85 -22.63 -4.32
CA VAL A 201 1.01 -21.17 -4.18
C VAL A 201 2.34 -20.71 -4.80
N HIS A 202 3.42 -21.46 -4.62
CA HIS A 202 4.72 -21.15 -5.25
C HIS A 202 4.67 -21.24 -6.78
N PHE A 203 3.98 -22.25 -7.33
CA PHE A 203 3.77 -22.37 -8.77
C PHE A 203 2.92 -21.20 -9.32
N ALA A 204 1.85 -20.83 -8.62
CA ALA A 204 1.02 -19.68 -8.99
C ALA A 204 1.80 -18.35 -8.94
N ALA A 205 2.65 -18.17 -7.92
CA ALA A 205 3.53 -17.01 -7.81
C ALA A 205 4.46 -16.90 -9.03
N ASN A 206 5.17 -17.97 -9.37
CA ASN A 206 6.12 -17.97 -10.49
C ASN A 206 5.42 -17.85 -11.85
N THR A 207 4.23 -18.44 -12.00
CA THR A 207 3.42 -18.26 -13.22
C THR A 207 3.01 -16.79 -13.38
N SER A 208 2.59 -16.15 -12.30
CA SER A 208 2.25 -14.72 -12.31
C SER A 208 3.46 -13.86 -12.68
N LEU A 209 4.64 -14.17 -12.15
CA LEU A 209 5.89 -13.48 -12.50
C LEU A 209 6.19 -13.59 -14.00
N VAL A 210 6.15 -14.81 -14.56
CA VAL A 210 6.46 -15.06 -15.97
C VAL A 210 5.48 -14.32 -16.87
N LEU A 211 4.17 -14.46 -16.62
CA LEU A 211 3.14 -13.78 -17.41
C LEU A 211 3.25 -12.25 -17.30
N GLY A 212 3.56 -11.73 -16.10
CA GLY A 212 3.82 -10.30 -15.89
C GLY A 212 5.01 -9.82 -16.72
N PHE A 213 6.14 -10.54 -16.67
CA PHE A 213 7.33 -10.22 -17.47
C PHE A 213 7.09 -10.31 -18.97
N MET A 214 6.30 -11.28 -19.44
CA MET A 214 5.92 -11.35 -20.86
C MET A 214 5.19 -10.08 -21.31
N GLY A 215 4.27 -9.56 -20.49
CA GLY A 215 3.60 -8.28 -20.76
C GLY A 215 4.57 -7.08 -20.78
N LEU A 216 5.56 -7.06 -19.88
CA LEU A 216 6.59 -6.01 -19.85
C LEU A 216 7.52 -6.08 -21.07
N ILE A 217 7.92 -7.28 -21.51
CA ILE A 217 8.76 -7.48 -22.71
C ILE A 217 8.00 -7.08 -23.97
N TRP A 218 6.72 -7.46 -24.08
CA TRP A 218 5.87 -7.02 -25.18
C TRP A 218 5.75 -5.49 -25.21
N ALA A 219 5.50 -4.86 -24.07
CA ALA A 219 5.42 -3.39 -23.99
C ALA A 219 6.76 -2.70 -24.32
N LEU A 220 7.91 -3.33 -24.00
CA LEU A 220 9.23 -2.85 -24.41
C LEU A 220 9.38 -2.91 -25.93
N ALA A 221 9.00 -4.01 -26.57
CA ALA A 221 9.06 -4.14 -28.03
C ALA A 221 8.22 -3.07 -28.73
N GLU A 222 7.03 -2.79 -28.18
CA GLU A 222 6.11 -1.76 -28.67
C GLU A 222 6.61 -0.31 -28.40
N ALA A 223 7.20 -0.05 -27.24
CA ALA A 223 7.67 1.29 -26.87
C ALA A 223 9.02 1.64 -27.49
N GLY A 224 9.90 0.64 -27.66
CA GLY A 224 11.27 0.81 -28.13
C GLY A 224 12.17 1.63 -27.18
N ASP A 225 11.79 1.80 -25.91
CA ASP A 225 12.54 2.60 -24.93
C ASP A 225 13.15 1.71 -23.83
N LEU A 226 14.47 1.50 -23.89
CA LEU A 226 15.18 0.68 -22.91
C LEU A 226 15.08 1.25 -21.49
N ARG A 227 14.88 2.58 -21.32
CA ARG A 227 14.75 3.20 -20.00
C ARG A 227 13.51 2.69 -19.25
N PHE A 228 12.41 2.44 -19.97
CA PHE A 228 11.22 1.81 -19.39
C PHE A 228 11.57 0.46 -18.78
N PHE A 229 12.23 -0.41 -19.54
CA PHE A 229 12.52 -1.77 -19.10
C PHE A 229 13.52 -1.80 -17.94
N LEU A 230 14.55 -0.96 -17.97
CA LEU A 230 15.52 -0.85 -16.86
C LEU A 230 14.83 -0.40 -15.57
N LEU A 231 14.04 0.67 -15.62
CA LEU A 231 13.36 1.22 -14.44
C LEU A 231 12.33 0.24 -13.88
N VAL A 232 11.51 -0.41 -14.72
CA VAL A 232 10.55 -1.41 -14.22
C VAL A 232 11.26 -2.63 -13.64
N THR A 233 12.40 -3.05 -14.21
CA THR A 233 13.22 -4.12 -13.66
C THR A 233 13.78 -3.76 -12.28
N PHE A 234 14.28 -2.53 -12.09
CA PHE A 234 14.71 -2.05 -10.77
C PHE A 234 13.55 -2.00 -9.77
N SER A 235 12.35 -1.60 -10.21
CA SER A 235 11.14 -1.64 -9.36
C SER A 235 10.80 -3.06 -8.90
N VAL A 236 10.79 -4.03 -9.82
CA VAL A 236 10.58 -5.46 -9.51
C VAL A 236 11.66 -5.99 -8.58
N LEU A 237 12.92 -5.62 -8.82
CA LEU A 237 14.06 -6.00 -7.99
C LEU A 237 13.93 -5.47 -6.56
N CYS A 238 13.47 -4.24 -6.37
CA CYS A 238 13.17 -3.69 -5.04
C CYS A 238 12.13 -4.56 -4.30
N GLY A 239 11.08 -5.01 -4.98
CA GLY A 239 10.10 -5.95 -4.43
C GLY A 239 10.69 -7.32 -4.11
N TYR A 240 11.59 -7.83 -4.96
CA TYR A 240 12.33 -9.06 -4.71
C TYR A 240 13.17 -8.95 -3.43
N ILE A 241 14.09 -7.99 -3.34
CA ILE A 241 15.01 -7.86 -2.20
C ILE A 241 14.28 -7.52 -0.89
N TYR A 242 13.08 -6.92 -0.99
CA TYR A 242 12.22 -6.65 0.15
C TYR A 242 11.77 -7.93 0.87
N GLN A 243 11.24 -8.93 0.16
CA GLN A 243 10.66 -10.14 0.80
C GLN A 243 11.38 -11.47 0.51
N CYS A 244 12.13 -11.60 -0.59
CA CYS A 244 12.74 -12.88 -0.98
C CYS A 244 14.07 -13.14 -0.25
N PRO A 245 14.39 -14.41 0.05
CA PRO A 245 15.75 -14.83 0.35
C PRO A 245 16.73 -14.50 -0.81
N PRO A 246 18.01 -14.23 -0.52
CA PRO A 246 18.64 -14.20 0.81
C PRO A 246 18.50 -12.85 1.54
N PHE A 247 17.93 -11.82 0.92
CA PHE A 247 18.02 -10.44 1.42
C PHE A 247 17.01 -10.13 2.52
N ARG A 248 15.72 -10.40 2.27
CA ARG A 248 14.60 -10.16 3.21
C ARG A 248 14.69 -8.82 3.95
N LEU A 249 14.88 -7.74 3.21
CA LEU A 249 15.08 -6.41 3.80
C LEU A 249 13.87 -5.89 4.58
N SER A 250 12.69 -6.50 4.40
CA SER A 250 11.50 -6.29 5.25
C SER A 250 11.78 -6.61 6.73
N TYR A 251 12.62 -7.62 7.03
CA TYR A 251 13.03 -7.98 8.38
C TYR A 251 14.01 -6.99 9.00
N GLN A 252 14.63 -6.16 8.18
CA GLN A 252 15.61 -5.18 8.60
C GLN A 252 14.99 -3.79 8.80
N GLY A 253 13.71 -3.59 8.49
CA GLY A 253 13.04 -2.30 8.57
C GLY A 253 13.44 -1.34 7.45
N LEU A 254 13.82 -1.87 6.29
CA LEU A 254 14.18 -1.09 5.09
C LEU A 254 13.04 -1.08 4.05
N GLY A 255 11.81 -1.39 4.47
CA GLY A 255 10.67 -1.47 3.57
C GLY A 255 10.29 -0.14 2.93
N GLU A 256 10.32 0.94 3.69
CA GLU A 256 9.85 2.25 3.28
C GLU A 256 10.73 2.87 2.19
N PRO A 257 12.07 2.90 2.32
CA PRO A 257 12.93 3.38 1.23
C PRO A 257 12.77 2.55 -0.06
N LEU A 258 12.64 1.22 0.07
CA LEU A 258 12.45 0.32 -1.07
C LEU A 258 11.09 0.55 -1.75
N CYS A 259 10.02 0.66 -0.97
CA CYS A 259 8.67 0.94 -1.46
C CYS A 259 8.62 2.30 -2.18
N PHE A 260 9.19 3.34 -1.56
CA PHE A 260 9.30 4.67 -2.17
C PHE A 260 10.00 4.61 -3.52
N SER A 261 11.17 3.94 -3.57
CA SER A 261 11.99 3.82 -4.77
C SER A 261 11.29 3.03 -5.87
N ALA A 262 10.68 1.89 -5.50
CA ALA A 262 10.02 0.98 -6.42
C ALA A 262 8.82 1.63 -7.11
N PHE A 263 7.91 2.23 -6.36
CA PHE A 263 6.65 2.74 -6.89
C PHE A 263 6.75 4.18 -7.38
N GLY A 264 7.58 5.00 -6.71
CA GLY A 264 7.80 6.38 -7.11
C GLY A 264 8.77 6.48 -8.29
N PRO A 265 10.06 6.79 -8.07
CA PRO A 265 11.01 7.07 -9.14
C PRO A 265 11.12 5.97 -10.19
N PHE A 266 11.06 4.69 -9.83
CA PHE A 266 11.22 3.59 -10.77
C PHE A 266 9.95 3.31 -11.57
N ALA A 267 8.88 2.76 -10.96
CA ALA A 267 7.70 2.36 -11.71
C ALA A 267 6.99 3.53 -12.40
N THR A 268 6.74 4.64 -11.69
CA THR A 268 6.02 5.79 -12.27
C THR A 268 6.75 6.36 -13.49
N THR A 269 8.07 6.52 -13.40
CA THR A 269 8.89 7.01 -14.51
C THR A 269 9.06 5.96 -15.62
N ALA A 270 9.10 4.67 -15.29
CA ALA A 270 9.08 3.60 -16.28
C ALA A 270 7.83 3.71 -17.17
N PHE A 271 6.65 3.86 -16.55
CA PHE A 271 5.38 3.99 -17.27
C PHE A 271 5.24 5.28 -18.07
N TYR A 272 5.98 6.34 -17.71
CA TYR A 272 6.15 7.50 -18.56
C TYR A 272 6.90 7.15 -19.86
N PHE A 273 8.02 6.43 -19.76
CA PHE A 273 8.77 6.00 -20.94
C PHE A 273 8.08 4.90 -21.75
N SER A 274 7.20 4.12 -21.13
CA SER A 274 6.46 3.06 -21.83
C SER A 274 5.51 3.62 -22.88
N GLN A 275 5.16 4.91 -22.86
CA GLN A 275 4.26 5.54 -23.84
C GLN A 275 5.01 6.15 -25.05
N ARG A 276 6.29 5.83 -25.25
CA ARG A 276 7.03 6.23 -26.45
C ARG A 276 6.45 5.60 -27.72
N ASN A 277 6.36 6.36 -28.80
CA ASN A 277 6.05 5.82 -30.13
C ASN A 277 7.34 5.38 -30.84
N ASN A 278 7.50 4.09 -31.13
CA ASN A 278 8.66 3.53 -31.85
C ASN A 278 8.55 3.68 -33.39
N ASN A 279 7.35 3.95 -33.92
CA ASN A 279 7.07 4.02 -35.36
C ASN A 279 7.27 5.42 -35.95
N LEU A 280 7.49 6.44 -35.11
CA LEU A 280 7.92 7.75 -35.59
C LEU A 280 9.40 7.67 -35.93
N LEU A 281 9.73 7.90 -37.22
CA LEU A 281 11.10 7.98 -37.73
C LEU A 281 12.01 8.70 -36.72
N SER A 282 13.24 8.20 -36.62
CA SER A 282 14.35 8.50 -35.69
C SER A 282 14.70 9.98 -35.41
N GLY A 283 13.88 10.95 -35.83
CA GLY A 283 14.02 12.38 -35.59
C GLY A 283 13.20 12.96 -34.44
N LEU A 284 12.27 12.22 -33.81
CA LEU A 284 11.68 12.69 -32.54
C LEU A 284 12.66 12.48 -31.39
N SER A 285 13.09 13.58 -30.78
CA SER A 285 13.93 13.61 -29.58
C SER A 285 13.39 12.63 -28.52
N PRO A 286 14.25 11.84 -27.84
CA PRO A 286 13.80 10.94 -26.79
C PRO A 286 12.92 11.69 -25.79
N THR A 287 11.82 11.06 -25.35
CA THR A 287 10.94 11.61 -24.29
C THR A 287 11.83 12.09 -23.14
N PRO A 288 11.86 13.41 -22.85
CA PRO A 288 12.82 13.95 -21.92
C PRO A 288 12.41 13.60 -20.49
N LEU A 289 13.40 13.35 -19.63
CA LEU A 289 13.13 13.28 -18.20
C LEU A 289 12.83 14.70 -17.71
N THR A 290 11.59 14.95 -17.28
CA THR A 290 11.14 16.30 -16.90
C THR A 290 10.96 16.43 -15.39
N GLY A 291 11.05 17.67 -14.88
CA GLY A 291 10.71 17.97 -13.49
C GLY A 291 9.30 17.52 -13.10
N THR A 292 8.38 17.47 -14.06
CA THR A 292 7.00 17.00 -13.87
C THR A 292 6.89 15.52 -13.56
N ILE A 293 7.53 14.66 -14.35
CA ILE A 293 7.49 13.22 -14.03
C ILE A 293 8.26 12.92 -12.74
N LEU A 294 9.38 13.61 -12.49
CA LEU A 294 10.14 13.43 -11.25
C LEU A 294 9.33 13.84 -10.02
N SER A 295 8.73 15.04 -10.03
CA SER A 295 7.87 15.49 -8.93
C SER A 295 6.66 14.59 -8.73
N ALA A 296 5.94 14.22 -9.79
CA ALA A 296 4.82 13.30 -9.72
C ALA A 296 5.22 11.93 -9.14
N SER A 297 6.38 11.39 -9.55
CA SER A 297 6.91 10.11 -9.06
C SER A 297 7.22 10.15 -7.56
N VAL A 298 7.76 11.27 -7.04
CA VAL A 298 8.02 11.45 -5.61
C VAL A 298 6.71 11.43 -4.82
N LEU A 299 5.68 12.14 -5.29
CA LEU A 299 4.37 12.19 -4.63
C LEU A 299 3.67 10.81 -4.62
N VAL A 300 3.75 10.07 -5.73
CA VAL A 300 3.25 8.69 -5.81
C VAL A 300 4.02 7.76 -4.88
N GLY A 301 5.35 7.87 -4.84
CA GLY A 301 6.19 7.07 -3.93
C GLY A 301 5.85 7.31 -2.46
N LEU A 302 5.62 8.57 -2.06
CA LEU A 302 5.26 8.93 -0.68
C LEU A 302 3.92 8.35 -0.26
N THR A 303 2.88 8.54 -1.09
CA THR A 303 1.54 8.01 -0.78
C THR A 303 1.55 6.48 -0.72
N THR A 304 2.33 5.81 -1.57
CA THR A 304 2.48 4.34 -1.55
C THR A 304 3.22 3.88 -0.29
N THR A 305 4.28 4.60 0.11
CA THR A 305 5.06 4.31 1.32
C THR A 305 4.23 4.46 2.59
N LEU A 306 3.33 5.45 2.64
CA LEU A 306 2.40 5.62 3.77
C LEU A 306 1.45 4.42 3.92
N ILE A 307 1.06 3.75 2.84
CA ILE A 307 0.25 2.52 2.92
C ILE A 307 1.06 1.42 3.62
N LEU A 308 2.31 1.20 3.20
CA LEU A 308 3.18 0.20 3.79
C LEU A 308 3.44 0.49 5.27
N PHE A 309 3.82 1.73 5.59
CA PHE A 309 4.10 2.13 6.96
C PHE A 309 2.89 1.94 7.88
N CYS A 310 1.70 2.38 7.44
CA CYS A 310 0.46 2.19 8.20
C CYS A 310 0.06 0.71 8.35
N SER A 311 0.56 -0.17 7.48
CA SER A 311 0.30 -1.60 7.61
C SER A 311 1.00 -2.23 8.82
N HIS A 312 2.09 -1.64 9.32
CA HIS A 312 2.87 -2.19 10.44
C HIS A 312 2.21 -2.01 11.81
N PHE A 313 1.28 -1.06 11.99
CA PHE A 313 0.71 -0.75 13.31
C PHE A 313 0.02 -1.93 14.00
N HIS A 314 -0.64 -2.81 13.23
CA HIS A 314 -1.36 -3.96 13.79
C HIS A 314 -0.48 -5.21 13.95
N GLN A 315 0.78 -5.16 13.51
CA GLN A 315 1.67 -6.34 13.39
C GLN A 315 2.87 -6.30 14.33
N ILE A 316 2.96 -5.32 15.25
CA ILE A 316 4.17 -5.06 16.04
C ILE A 316 4.60 -6.28 16.86
N GLU A 317 3.68 -6.91 17.58
CA GLU A 317 4.02 -8.06 18.43
C GLU A 317 4.41 -9.28 17.60
N GLY A 318 3.63 -9.61 16.57
CA GLY A 318 3.93 -10.73 15.67
C GLY A 318 5.25 -10.55 14.92
N ASP A 319 5.53 -9.34 14.41
CA ASP A 319 6.81 -9.00 13.77
C ASP A 319 7.98 -9.20 14.77
N ARG A 320 7.82 -8.79 16.03
CA ARG A 320 8.86 -8.92 17.06
C ARG A 320 9.15 -10.37 17.41
N GLU A 321 8.13 -11.21 17.57
CA GLU A 321 8.26 -12.63 17.94
C GLU A 321 9.10 -13.42 16.94
N VAL A 322 9.03 -13.04 15.66
CA VAL A 322 9.73 -13.71 14.57
C VAL A 322 11.04 -13.02 14.16
N GLY A 323 11.47 -12.01 14.94
CA GLY A 323 12.72 -11.27 14.71
C GLY A 323 12.67 -10.29 13.53
N LYS A 324 11.48 -9.96 13.01
CA LYS A 324 11.27 -8.96 11.96
C LYS A 324 11.27 -7.56 12.58
N MET A 325 12.36 -6.82 12.41
CA MET A 325 12.55 -5.49 13.01
C MET A 325 11.99 -4.38 12.11
N SER A 326 10.68 -4.41 11.87
CA SER A 326 9.96 -3.35 11.13
C SER A 326 10.09 -1.99 11.84
N PRO A 327 9.85 -0.84 11.15
CA PRO A 327 10.06 0.46 11.76
C PRO A 327 9.25 0.66 13.04
N LEU A 328 8.00 0.19 13.06
CA LEU A 328 7.12 0.31 14.23
C LEU A 328 7.58 -0.57 15.40
N VAL A 329 8.24 -1.70 15.14
CA VAL A 329 8.89 -2.50 16.21
C VAL A 329 10.04 -1.71 16.84
N ARG A 330 10.73 -0.85 16.06
CA ARG A 330 11.86 -0.04 16.54
C ARG A 330 11.44 1.22 17.27
N ILE A 331 10.44 1.95 16.74
CA ILE A 331 10.08 3.29 17.23
C ILE A 331 8.77 3.32 18.04
N GLY A 332 7.96 2.25 18.00
CA GLY A 332 6.68 2.16 18.67
C GLY A 332 5.54 2.93 17.98
N THR A 333 4.31 2.74 18.47
CA THR A 333 3.08 3.28 17.84
C THR A 333 2.99 4.80 17.94
N LYS A 334 3.41 5.41 19.07
CA LYS A 334 3.35 6.87 19.28
C LYS A 334 4.28 7.62 18.35
N SER A 335 5.56 7.22 18.23
CA SER A 335 6.45 7.84 17.25
C SER A 335 6.05 7.48 15.82
N GLY A 336 5.46 6.31 15.61
CA GLY A 336 4.87 5.94 14.33
C GLY A 336 3.73 6.87 13.89
N SER A 337 2.81 7.24 14.78
CA SER A 337 1.71 8.15 14.43
C SER A 337 2.23 9.54 14.05
N GLU A 338 3.29 10.01 14.72
CA GLU A 338 3.99 11.24 14.35
C GLU A 338 4.62 11.15 12.94
N VAL A 339 5.24 10.02 12.57
CA VAL A 339 5.78 9.81 11.22
C VAL A 339 4.68 9.89 10.16
N VAL A 340 3.49 9.31 10.42
CA VAL A 340 2.35 9.42 9.50
C VAL A 340 1.89 10.88 9.38
N LYS A 341 1.76 11.59 10.50
CA LYS A 341 1.39 13.02 10.53
C LYS A 341 2.34 13.87 9.69
N TYR A 342 3.65 13.75 9.93
CA TYR A 342 4.65 14.50 9.17
C TYR A 342 4.75 14.05 7.72
N GLY A 343 4.55 12.76 7.42
CA GLY A 343 4.52 12.24 6.05
C GLY A 343 3.36 12.81 5.22
N VAL A 344 2.16 12.89 5.81
CA VAL A 344 1.00 13.52 5.16
C VAL A 344 1.21 15.03 5.01
N TRP A 345 1.74 15.71 6.02
CA TRP A 345 2.08 17.14 5.92
C TRP A 345 3.10 17.39 4.80
N MET A 346 4.16 16.60 4.76
CA MET A 346 5.24 16.68 3.76
C MET A 346 4.71 16.43 2.34
N LEU A 347 3.75 15.53 2.15
CA LEU A 347 3.08 15.31 0.86
C LEU A 347 2.48 16.61 0.30
N TYR A 348 1.70 17.34 1.10
CA TYR A 348 1.03 18.57 0.63
C TYR A 348 1.99 19.77 0.53
N VAL A 349 3.01 19.82 1.38
CA VAL A 349 4.10 20.80 1.23
C VAL A 349 4.82 20.59 -0.10
N LEU A 350 5.18 19.35 -0.43
CA LEU A 350 5.85 19.04 -1.70
C LEU A 350 4.97 19.37 -2.93
N VAL A 351 3.66 19.11 -2.88
CA VAL A 351 2.74 19.53 -3.96
C VAL A 351 2.88 21.03 -4.22
N THR A 352 2.85 21.83 -3.14
CA THR A 352 2.95 23.29 -3.24
C THR A 352 4.33 23.74 -3.71
N VAL A 353 5.40 23.17 -3.15
CA VAL A 353 6.79 23.46 -3.54
C VAL A 353 7.03 23.13 -5.02
N PHE A 354 6.64 21.94 -5.48
CA PHE A 354 6.78 21.57 -6.88
C PHE A 354 5.98 22.48 -7.82
N SER A 355 4.83 22.98 -7.38
CA SER A 355 4.06 23.99 -8.12
C SER A 355 4.81 25.32 -8.24
N ILE A 356 5.40 25.81 -7.16
CA ILE A 356 6.15 27.08 -7.12
C ILE A 356 7.36 27.02 -8.05
N PHE A 357 8.09 25.90 -8.03
CA PHE A 357 9.24 25.67 -8.91
C PHE A 357 8.85 25.28 -10.35
N LYS A 358 7.56 25.34 -10.72
CA LYS A 358 7.04 24.94 -12.04
C LYS A 358 7.40 23.50 -12.44
N ALA A 359 7.72 22.65 -11.47
CA ALA A 359 7.93 21.23 -11.67
C ALA A 359 6.58 20.54 -11.88
N LEU A 360 5.53 20.96 -11.19
CA LEU A 360 4.19 20.39 -11.30
C LEU A 360 3.18 21.43 -11.82
N PRO A 361 2.29 21.10 -12.79
CA PRO A 361 1.26 22.03 -13.26
C PRO A 361 0.28 22.47 -12.15
N VAL A 362 -0.17 23.72 -12.22
CA VAL A 362 -1.10 24.30 -11.23
C VAL A 362 -2.42 23.53 -11.14
N THR A 363 -2.90 22.97 -12.25
CA THR A 363 -4.09 22.09 -12.27
C THR A 363 -3.92 20.87 -11.36
N CYS A 364 -2.73 20.25 -11.34
CA CYS A 364 -2.41 19.16 -10.41
C CYS A 364 -2.45 19.64 -8.97
N THR A 365 -1.85 20.80 -8.70
CA THR A 365 -1.81 21.41 -7.36
C THR A 365 -3.22 21.62 -6.82
N VAL A 366 -4.10 22.25 -7.59
CA VAL A 366 -5.49 22.51 -7.18
C VAL A 366 -6.22 21.20 -6.87
N LEU A 367 -6.17 20.23 -7.78
CA LEU A 367 -6.88 18.95 -7.58
C LEU A 367 -6.30 18.12 -6.44
N CYS A 368 -4.98 18.07 -6.28
CA CYS A 368 -4.34 17.37 -5.16
C CYS A 368 -4.68 18.05 -3.82
N LEU A 369 -4.74 19.38 -3.75
CA LEU A 369 -5.15 20.06 -2.52
C LEU A 369 -6.62 19.78 -2.15
N MET A 370 -7.49 19.44 -3.10
CA MET A 370 -8.86 18.99 -2.79
C MET A 370 -8.89 17.68 -1.98
N THR A 371 -7.81 16.88 -1.97
CA THR A 371 -7.73 15.67 -1.14
C THR A 371 -7.30 15.95 0.31
N LEU A 372 -6.99 17.21 0.67
CA LEU A 372 -6.57 17.59 2.02
C LEU A 372 -7.48 17.06 3.14
N PRO A 373 -8.83 17.11 3.05
CA PRO A 373 -9.70 16.56 4.08
C PRO A 373 -9.48 15.06 4.33
N LEU A 374 -9.13 14.31 3.27
CA LEU A 374 -8.81 12.89 3.39
C LEU A 374 -7.42 12.67 4.00
N GLY A 375 -6.45 13.53 3.68
CA GLY A 375 -5.15 13.55 4.36
C GLY A 375 -5.30 13.78 5.86
N LYS A 376 -6.13 14.78 6.24
CA LYS A 376 -6.47 15.04 7.63
C LYS A 376 -7.15 13.83 8.29
N LEU A 377 -8.11 13.19 7.62
CA LEU A 377 -8.75 11.98 8.11
C LEU A 377 -7.75 10.86 8.43
N VAL A 378 -6.74 10.64 7.57
CA VAL A 378 -5.67 9.65 7.83
C VAL A 378 -4.91 9.99 9.10
N VAL A 379 -4.51 11.26 9.26
CA VAL A 379 -3.73 11.72 10.42
C VAL A 379 -4.54 11.59 11.70
N ASP A 380 -5.75 12.16 11.74
CA ASP A 380 -6.62 12.15 12.90
C ASP A 380 -6.93 10.71 13.32
N PHE A 381 -7.27 9.84 12.37
CA PHE A 381 -7.54 8.43 12.63
C PHE A 381 -6.34 7.71 13.25
N VAL A 382 -5.13 7.89 12.71
CA VAL A 382 -3.93 7.22 13.22
C VAL A 382 -3.55 7.77 14.60
N VAL A 383 -3.59 9.08 14.80
CA VAL A 383 -3.24 9.70 16.09
C VAL A 383 -4.21 9.29 17.19
N GLU A 384 -5.50 9.18 16.90
CA GLU A 384 -6.50 8.78 17.90
C GLU A 384 -6.46 7.28 18.22
N ASN A 385 -6.10 6.44 17.24
CA ASN A 385 -6.29 4.99 17.34
C ASN A 385 -4.99 4.18 17.40
N HIS A 386 -3.80 4.80 17.40
CA HIS A 386 -2.53 4.05 17.32
C HIS A 386 -2.27 3.07 18.48
N ASN A 387 -2.99 3.20 19.61
CA ASN A 387 -2.89 2.29 20.75
C ASN A 387 -3.91 1.13 20.69
N ASP A 388 -4.91 1.20 19.81
CA ASP A 388 -5.96 0.19 19.67
C ASP A 388 -5.68 -0.70 18.45
N LYS A 389 -5.22 -1.93 18.70
CA LYS A 389 -4.82 -2.89 17.65
C LYS A 389 -5.94 -3.23 16.68
N ILE A 390 -7.19 -3.26 17.14
CA ILE A 390 -8.34 -3.65 16.33
C ILE A 390 -8.71 -2.51 15.38
N LYS A 391 -8.80 -1.29 15.91
CA LYS A 391 -9.15 -0.11 15.09
C LYS A 391 -8.02 0.26 14.13
N ILE A 392 -6.77 0.25 14.58
CA ILE A 392 -5.64 0.72 13.78
C ILE A 392 -5.37 -0.13 12.53
N PHE A 393 -5.89 -1.37 12.48
CA PHE A 393 -5.88 -2.20 11.28
C PHE A 393 -6.44 -1.46 10.05
N MET A 394 -7.39 -0.54 10.24
CA MET A 394 -8.01 0.23 9.16
C MET A 394 -7.12 1.35 8.59
N ALA A 395 -6.04 1.74 9.27
CA ALA A 395 -5.17 2.85 8.87
C ALA A 395 -4.64 2.70 7.43
N LYS A 396 -4.18 1.49 7.06
CA LYS A 396 -3.69 1.21 5.70
C LYS A 396 -4.74 1.44 4.62
N TYR A 397 -6.02 1.17 4.89
CA TYR A 397 -7.10 1.38 3.92
C TYR A 397 -7.44 2.86 3.75
N TYR A 398 -7.33 3.67 4.80
CA TYR A 398 -7.42 5.13 4.65
C TYR A 398 -6.25 5.68 3.82
N CYS A 399 -5.03 5.17 4.02
CA CYS A 399 -3.89 5.50 3.15
C CYS A 399 -4.12 5.07 1.70
N VAL A 400 -4.68 3.89 1.45
CA VAL A 400 -5.03 3.42 0.09
C VAL A 400 -6.01 4.38 -0.58
N ARG A 401 -7.05 4.83 0.15
CA ARG A 401 -8.00 5.82 -0.38
C ARG A 401 -7.34 7.14 -0.71
N LEU A 402 -6.47 7.63 0.19
CA LEU A 402 -5.69 8.85 -0.06
C LEU A 402 -4.84 8.67 -1.32
N HIS A 403 -4.06 7.59 -1.42
CA HIS A 403 -3.22 7.30 -2.57
C HIS A 403 -4.01 7.22 -3.89
N ALA A 404 -5.15 6.52 -3.90
CA ALA A 404 -5.96 6.37 -5.10
C ALA A 404 -6.58 7.70 -5.56
N LEU A 405 -7.19 8.45 -4.63
CA LEU A 405 -7.83 9.73 -4.97
C LEU A 405 -6.79 10.82 -5.29
N PHE A 406 -5.68 10.86 -4.56
CA PHE A 406 -4.56 11.75 -4.85
C PHE A 406 -3.93 11.41 -6.20
N GLY A 407 -3.71 10.13 -6.50
CA GLY A 407 -3.21 9.66 -7.79
C GLY A 407 -4.14 10.00 -8.95
N ALA A 408 -5.45 9.84 -8.76
CA ALA A 408 -6.46 10.25 -9.74
C ALA A 408 -6.47 11.77 -9.94
N ALA A 409 -6.43 12.55 -8.86
CA ALA A 409 -6.33 14.02 -8.92
C ALA A 409 -5.07 14.47 -9.67
N LEU A 410 -3.93 13.83 -9.41
CA LEU A 410 -2.67 14.09 -10.08
C LEU A 410 -2.75 13.75 -11.58
N ALA A 411 -3.26 12.58 -11.94
CA ALA A 411 -3.42 12.17 -13.34
C ALA A 411 -4.39 13.10 -14.10
N ILE A 412 -5.56 13.41 -13.54
CA ILE A 412 -6.53 14.34 -14.15
C ILE A 412 -5.93 15.74 -14.27
N GLY A 413 -5.19 16.20 -13.26
CA GLY A 413 -4.49 17.48 -13.31
C GLY A 413 -3.48 17.55 -14.46
N LEU A 414 -2.75 16.47 -14.73
CA LEU A 414 -1.81 16.37 -15.86
C LEU A 414 -2.55 16.39 -17.20
N LEU A 415 -3.72 15.72 -17.31
CA LEU A 415 -4.55 15.78 -18.52
C LEU A 415 -5.06 17.20 -18.77
N LEU A 416 -5.67 17.84 -17.77
CA LEU A 416 -6.21 19.20 -17.88
C LEU A 416 -5.13 20.25 -18.14
N ALA A 417 -3.90 20.03 -17.67
CA ALA A 417 -2.78 20.93 -17.95
C ALA A 417 -2.47 21.00 -19.46
N ARG A 418 -2.71 19.91 -20.20
CA ARG A 418 -2.52 19.88 -21.65
C ARG A 418 -3.62 20.66 -22.37
N ASP A 419 -4.85 20.50 -21.91
CA ASP A 419 -6.06 21.08 -22.52
C ASP A 419 -6.36 22.51 -22.03
N GLY A 420 -5.43 23.16 -21.32
CA GLY A 420 -5.62 24.42 -20.61
C GLY A 420 -6.16 25.61 -21.43
N PRO A 421 -6.61 26.70 -20.74
CA PRO A 421 -7.81 27.52 -21.02
C PRO A 421 -7.90 28.28 -22.35
N THR A 422 -6.93 28.13 -23.23
CA THR A 422 -6.84 28.79 -24.54
C THR A 422 -7.94 28.37 -25.52
N THR A 423 -8.69 27.30 -25.24
CA THR A 423 -9.84 26.83 -26.04
C THR A 423 -11.20 27.34 -25.54
N LEU A 424 -11.30 27.94 -24.35
CA LEU A 424 -12.57 28.40 -23.77
C LEU A 424 -12.70 29.93 -23.63
N LEU A 425 -11.66 30.69 -23.94
CA LEU A 425 -11.79 32.13 -24.15
C LEU A 425 -11.86 32.40 -25.65
N PRO A 426 -13.00 32.90 -26.18
CA PRO A 426 -13.03 33.35 -27.57
C PRO A 426 -11.93 34.40 -27.73
N ARG A 427 -11.07 34.21 -28.73
CA ARG A 427 -10.11 35.24 -29.15
C ARG A 427 -10.90 36.47 -29.55
N PHE A 428 -11.07 37.41 -28.65
CA PHE A 428 -11.48 38.77 -28.98
C PHE A 428 -10.30 39.41 -29.73
N SER A 429 -10.28 39.21 -31.05
CA SER A 429 -9.50 40.03 -31.96
C SER A 429 -10.08 41.43 -31.93
N TRP A 430 -9.34 42.38 -31.34
CA TRP A 430 -9.63 43.79 -31.55
C TRP A 430 -9.46 44.11 -33.03
N PRO A 431 -10.44 44.75 -33.70
CA PRO A 431 -10.22 45.26 -35.04
C PRO A 431 -9.15 46.33 -34.97
N ASN A 432 -8.10 46.17 -35.78
CA ASN A 432 -7.09 47.18 -36.00
C ASN A 432 -7.80 48.45 -36.52
N PHE A 433 -7.74 49.53 -35.75
CA PHE A 433 -7.99 50.87 -36.27
C PHE A 433 -6.74 51.28 -37.05
N SER A 434 -6.85 51.20 -38.37
CA SER A 434 -5.97 51.87 -39.33
C SER A 434 -6.40 53.30 -39.56
#